data_AF-A0A7W5GFA2-F1
#
_entry.id   AF-A0A7W5GFA2-F1
#
_cell.length_a   1.000
_cell.length_b   1.000
_cell.length_c   1.000
_cell.angle_alpha   90.00
_cell.angle_beta   90.00
_cell.angle_gamma   90.00
#
_symmetry.space_group_name_H-M   'P 1'
#
loop_
_entity.id
_entity.type
_entity.pdbx_description
1 polymer ?
#
loop_
_entity_poly.entity_id
_entity_poly.type
_entity_poly.pdbx_seq_one_letter_code
_entity_poly.pdbx_strand_id
1 'polypeptide(L)'
;MQTSSPPRSLTPVALRVRAVLNEWDPIGVHHIGHGWPDDEYDDLILPVLDALDVHPSVDHLAAELREVVEHDYGLPTPMGSHDAARSLLSLVERSH
;
A
#
# COMPACT_ATOMS: atom_id res chain seq x y z
N MET A 1 8.97 26.70 4.61
CA MET A 1 8.99 25.40 5.33
C MET A 1 7.54 24.98 5.54
N GLN A 2 7.01 24.13 4.64
CA GLN A 2 5.70 23.50 4.83
C GLN A 2 5.99 22.09 5.34
N THR A 3 5.74 21.84 6.61
CA THR A 3 5.62 20.48 7.14
C THR A 3 4.17 20.08 6.89
N SER A 4 3.97 19.18 5.94
CA SER A 4 2.69 18.54 5.67
C SER A 4 2.06 18.09 6.98
N SER A 5 0.84 18.55 7.26
CA SER A 5 0.08 18.09 8.42
C SER A 5 -0.14 16.58 8.31
N PRO A 6 -0.03 15.80 9.40
CA PRO A 6 -0.35 14.38 9.36
C PRO A 6 -1.79 14.23 8.86
N PRO A 7 -2.11 13.22 8.03
CA PRO A 7 -3.48 13.01 7.59
C PRO A 7 -4.35 12.81 8.83
N ARG A 8 -5.47 13.55 8.82
CA ARG A 8 -6.58 13.43 9.78
C ARG A 8 -6.85 11.93 10.01
N SER A 9 -6.85 11.50 11.28
CA SER A 9 -7.09 10.13 11.76
C SER A 9 -7.48 9.13 10.67
N LEU A 10 -6.53 8.29 10.26
CA LEU A 10 -6.78 7.22 9.29
C LEU A 10 -7.99 6.39 9.74
N THR A 11 -8.87 6.08 8.79
CA THR A 11 -10.01 5.20 9.04
C THR A 11 -9.52 3.79 9.42
N PRO A 12 -10.33 2.95 10.08
CA PRO A 12 -9.94 1.58 10.41
C PRO A 12 -9.52 0.75 9.18
N VAL A 13 -10.13 0.99 8.01
CA VAL A 13 -9.74 0.34 6.76
C VAL A 13 -8.40 0.84 6.25
N ALA A 14 -8.15 2.16 6.31
CA ALA A 14 -6.87 2.76 5.92
C ALA A 14 -5.71 2.23 6.76
N LEU A 15 -5.91 2.04 8.07
CA LEU A 15 -4.91 1.41 8.95
C LEU A 15 -4.60 -0.05 8.58
N ARG A 16 -5.60 -0.79 8.09
CA ARG A 16 -5.38 -2.17 7.61
C ARG A 16 -4.65 -2.20 6.28
N VAL A 17 -4.99 -1.29 5.36
CA VAL A 17 -4.27 -1.12 4.09
C VAL A 17 -2.80 -0.80 4.38
N ARG A 18 -2.54 0.16 5.27
CA ARG A 18 -1.19 0.50 5.72
C ARG A 18 -0.41 -0.69 6.25
N ALA A 19 -1.05 -1.54 7.06
CA ALA A 19 -0.40 -2.74 7.59
C ALA A 19 0.01 -3.71 6.47
N VAL A 20 -0.85 -3.91 5.47
CA VAL A 20 -0.53 -4.77 4.31
C VAL A 20 0.61 -4.19 3.47
N LEU A 21 0.63 -2.87 3.26
CA LEU A 21 1.71 -2.21 2.52
C LEU A 21 3.05 -2.30 3.25
N ASN A 22 3.05 -2.09 4.58
CA ASN A 22 4.24 -2.26 5.41
C ASN A 22 4.73 -3.71 5.48
N GLU A 23 3.83 -4.70 5.44
CA GLU A 23 4.20 -6.12 5.38
C GLU A 23 4.77 -6.50 4.02
N TRP A 24 4.23 -5.93 2.94
CA TRP A 24 4.74 -6.14 1.59
C TRP A 24 6.14 -5.54 1.41
N ASP A 25 6.39 -4.35 1.96
CA ASP A 25 7.69 -3.67 1.99
C ASP A 25 8.45 -3.72 0.64
N PRO A 26 7.87 -3.18 -0.46
CA PRO A 26 8.49 -3.26 -1.78
C PRO A 26 9.84 -2.54 -1.88
N ILE A 27 10.10 -1.60 -0.97
CA ILE A 27 11.35 -0.82 -0.89
C ILE A 27 12.39 -1.55 -0.03
N GLY A 28 11.96 -2.39 0.90
CA GLY A 28 12.81 -3.09 1.85
C GLY A 28 13.24 -2.21 3.04
N VAL A 29 12.46 -1.19 3.41
CA VAL A 29 12.82 -0.26 4.49
C VAL A 29 12.95 -0.97 5.84
N HIS A 30 12.15 -2.02 6.07
CA HIS A 30 12.23 -2.81 7.30
C HIS A 30 13.45 -3.75 7.32
N HIS A 31 14.06 -4.03 6.17
CA HIS A 31 15.30 -4.81 6.09
C HIS A 31 16.57 -3.99 6.35
N ILE A 32 16.50 -2.66 6.24
CA ILE A 32 17.67 -1.77 6.36
C ILE A 32 17.95 -1.39 7.83
N GLY A 33 16.93 -1.36 8.70
CA GLY A 33 17.12 -1.12 10.12
C GLY A 33 15.84 -1.04 10.94
N HIS A 34 15.96 -1.24 12.24
CA HIS A 34 14.83 -1.11 13.18
C HIS A 34 14.50 0.37 13.41
N GLY A 35 13.20 0.72 13.38
CA GLY A 35 12.72 2.08 13.68
C GLY A 35 12.45 2.97 12.45
N TRP A 36 12.26 2.38 11.27
CA TRP A 36 11.68 3.12 10.16
C TRP A 36 10.24 3.56 10.48
N PRO A 37 9.79 4.72 9.96
CA PRO A 37 8.45 5.22 10.22
C PRO A 37 7.38 4.33 9.58
N ASP A 38 6.31 4.01 10.32
CA ASP A 38 5.17 3.21 9.82
C ASP A 38 4.35 3.92 8.72
N ASP A 39 4.59 5.22 8.51
CA ASP A 39 3.91 6.08 7.54
C ASP A 39 4.63 6.16 6.17
N GLU A 40 5.68 5.37 5.95
CA GLU A 40 6.43 5.35 4.68
C GLU A 40 5.53 5.09 3.46
N TYR A 41 4.49 4.27 3.62
CA TYR A 41 3.56 3.90 2.57
C TYR A 41 2.20 4.62 2.66
N ASP A 42 2.10 5.69 3.47
CA ASP A 42 0.82 6.39 3.69
C ASP A 42 0.29 7.09 2.43
N ASP A 43 1.18 7.50 1.53
CA ASP A 43 0.85 8.09 0.23
C ASP A 43 0.10 7.11 -0.69
N LEU A 44 0.38 5.81 -0.59
CA LEU A 44 -0.28 4.74 -1.34
C LEU A 44 -1.67 4.36 -0.80
N ILE A 45 -1.99 4.74 0.44
CA ILE A 45 -3.25 4.33 1.07
C ILE A 45 -4.46 4.85 0.28
N LEU A 46 -4.47 6.13 -0.09
CA LEU A 46 -5.62 6.71 -0.81
C LEU A 46 -5.76 6.15 -2.23
N PRO A 47 -4.70 6.06 -3.06
CA PRO A 47 -4.75 5.38 -4.35
C PRO A 47 -5.25 3.94 -4.25
N VAL A 48 -4.77 3.17 -3.27
CA VAL A 48 -5.20 1.78 -3.08
C VAL A 48 -6.67 1.70 -2.66
N LEU A 49 -7.14 2.59 -1.79
CA LEU A 49 -8.55 2.62 -1.41
C LEU A 49 -9.46 2.95 -2.60
N ASP A 50 -9.05 3.90 -3.45
CA ASP A 50 -9.78 4.26 -4.69
C ASP A 50 -9.81 3.08 -5.67
N ALA A 51 -8.65 2.42 -5.86
CA ALA A 51 -8.56 1.22 -6.69
C ALA A 51 -9.42 0.07 -6.13
N LEU A 52 -9.54 -0.09 -4.82
CA LEU A 52 -10.39 -1.13 -4.22
C LEU A 52 -11.89 -0.85 -4.37
N ASP A 53 -12.31 0.41 -4.48
CA ASP A 53 -13.73 0.81 -4.61
C ASP A 53 -14.36 0.31 -5.93
N VAL A 54 -13.54 0.14 -6.98
CA VAL A 54 -13.99 -0.42 -8.27
C VAL A 54 -14.00 -1.95 -8.32
N HIS A 55 -13.72 -2.63 -7.20
CA HIS A 55 -13.64 -4.09 -7.09
C HIS A 55 -12.79 -4.76 -8.18
N PRO A 56 -11.49 -4.42 -8.26
CA PRO A 56 -10.61 -4.92 -9.30
C PRO A 56 -10.32 -6.40 -9.11
N SER A 57 -9.90 -7.07 -10.18
CA SER A 57 -9.31 -8.40 -10.05
C SER A 57 -7.94 -8.32 -9.36
N VAL A 58 -7.51 -9.44 -8.76
CA VAL A 58 -6.18 -9.56 -8.15
C VAL A 58 -5.08 -9.18 -9.14
N ASP A 59 -5.16 -9.66 -10.39
CA ASP A 59 -4.15 -9.41 -11.41
C ASP A 59 -4.09 -7.92 -11.79
N HIS A 60 -5.23 -7.24 -11.83
CA HIS A 60 -5.30 -5.81 -12.15
C HIS A 60 -4.66 -4.97 -11.03
N LEU A 61 -5.07 -5.20 -9.78
CA LEU A 61 -4.51 -4.48 -8.64
C LEU A 61 -3.01 -4.77 -8.47
N ALA A 62 -2.57 -6.01 -8.70
CA ALA A 62 -1.15 -6.37 -8.66
C ALA A 62 -0.34 -5.64 -9.74
N ALA A 63 -0.91 -5.45 -10.94
CA ALA A 63 -0.27 -4.71 -12.01
C ALA A 63 -0.15 -3.22 -11.67
N GLU A 64 -1.20 -2.61 -11.10
CA GLU A 64 -1.16 -1.21 -10.66
C GLU A 64 -0.14 -0.99 -9.53
N LEU A 65 -0.13 -1.85 -8.51
CA LEU A 65 0.86 -1.79 -7.43
C LEU A 65 2.30 -1.88 -7.96
N ARG A 66 2.52 -2.76 -8.94
CA ARG A 66 3.82 -2.87 -9.61
C ARG A 66 4.15 -1.60 -10.39
N GLU A 67 3.21 -1.06 -11.16
CA GLU A 67 3.41 0.14 -11.97
C GLU A 67 3.79 1.33 -11.09
N VAL A 68 3.10 1.52 -9.96
CA VAL A 68 3.42 2.58 -9.00
C VAL A 68 4.83 2.41 -8.45
N VAL A 69 5.23 1.21 -8.02
CA VAL A 69 6.60 0.99 -7.51
C VAL A 69 7.66 1.22 -8.60
N GLU A 70 7.40 0.80 -9.83
CA GLU A 70 8.34 0.96 -10.94
C GLU A 70 8.47 2.41 -11.42
N HIS A 71 7.34 3.10 -11.55
CA HIS A 71 7.27 4.42 -12.18
C HIS A 71 7.33 5.57 -11.17
N ASP A 72 6.58 5.48 -10.06
CA ASP A 72 6.49 6.57 -9.09
C ASP A 72 7.64 6.51 -8.09
N TYR A 73 8.02 5.31 -7.66
CA TYR A 73 9.15 5.11 -6.75
C TYR A 73 10.48 4.92 -7.48
N GLY A 74 10.46 4.64 -8.79
CA GLY A 74 11.65 4.42 -9.59
C GLY A 74 12.43 3.15 -9.18
N LEU A 75 11.74 2.17 -8.61
CA LEU A 75 12.33 0.94 -8.10
C LEU A 75 12.21 -0.21 -9.12
N PRO A 76 13.07 -1.25 -9.02
CA PRO A 76 12.88 -2.45 -9.83
C PRO A 76 11.54 -3.12 -9.51
N THR A 77 11.07 -3.96 -10.43
CA THR A 77 9.84 -4.74 -10.28
C THR A 77 9.76 -5.40 -8.91
N PRO A 78 8.80 -5.02 -8.06
CA PRO A 78 8.67 -5.61 -6.74
C PRO A 78 8.23 -7.07 -6.83
N MET A 79 8.75 -7.88 -5.92
CA MET A 79 8.23 -9.23 -5.70
C MET A 79 6.95 -9.15 -4.86
N GLY A 80 6.06 -10.14 -4.99
CA GLY A 80 4.92 -10.28 -4.08
C GLY A 80 3.72 -9.38 -4.35
N SER A 81 3.68 -8.60 -5.45
CA SER A 81 2.54 -7.71 -5.77
C SER A 81 1.19 -8.45 -5.83
N HIS A 82 1.19 -9.71 -6.29
CA HIS A 82 -0.04 -10.52 -6.32
C HIS A 82 -0.51 -10.94 -4.93
N ASP A 83 0.42 -11.19 -4.01
CA ASP A 83 0.09 -11.55 -2.63
C ASP A 83 -0.39 -10.32 -1.87
N ALA A 84 0.25 -9.16 -2.07
CA ALA A 84 -0.21 -7.87 -1.55
C ALA A 84 -1.63 -7.54 -2.06
N ALA A 85 -1.87 -7.66 -3.37
CA ALA A 85 -3.19 -7.42 -3.96
C ALA A 85 -4.27 -8.35 -3.38
N ARG A 86 -3.96 -9.64 -3.20
CA ARG A 86 -4.89 -10.60 -2.58
C ARG A 86 -5.19 -10.23 -1.12
N SER A 87 -4.18 -9.83 -0.36
CA SER A 87 -4.35 -9.38 1.02
C SER A 87 -5.24 -8.14 1.09
N LEU A 88 -5.01 -7.14 0.23
CA LEU A 88 -5.81 -5.92 0.14
C LEU A 88 -7.28 -6.20 -0.21
N LEU A 89 -7.53 -7.02 -1.23
CA LEU A 89 -8.90 -7.39 -1.62
C LEU A 89 -9.62 -8.14 -0.49
N SER A 90 -8.92 -8.99 0.26
CA SER A 90 -9.51 -9.68 1.41
C SER A 90 -9.93 -8.76 2.57
N LEU A 91 -9.44 -7.51 2.62
CA LEU A 91 -9.83 -6.52 3.63
C LEU A 91 -11.24 -5.97 3.36
N VAL A 92 -11.57 -5.78 2.07
CA VAL A 92 -12.87 -5.23 1.64
C VAL A 92 -13.96 -6.31 1.61
N GLU A 93 -13.62 -7.54 1.24
CA GLU A 93 -14.56 -8.68 1.28
C GLU A 93 -15.04 -9.02 2.69
N ARG A 94 -14.23 -8.75 3.72
CA ARG A 94 -14.57 -9.01 5.13
C ARG A 94 -15.31 -7.87 5.84
N SER A 95 -15.55 -6.77 5.14
CA SER A 95 -16.23 -5.59 5.69
C SER A 95 -17.69 -5.47 5.24
N HIS A 96 -18.21 -6.51 4.56
CA HIS A 96 -19.56 -6.59 4.00
C HIS A 96 -20.41 -7.67 4.69
#